data_AF-A0A0D0BNB4-F1
#
_entry.id   AF-A0A0D0BNB4-F1
#
_cell.length_a   1.000
_cell.length_b   1.000
_cell.length_c   1.000
_cell.angle_alpha   90.00
_cell.angle_beta   90.00
_cell.angle_gamma   90.00
#
_symmetry.space_group_name_H-M   'P 1'
#
loop_
_entity.id
_entity.type
_entity.pdbx_description
1 polymer ?
#
loop_
_entity_poly.entity_id
_entity_poly.type
_entity_poly.pdbx_seq_one_letter_code
_entity_poly.pdbx_strand_id
1 'polypeptide(L)'
;MDMPNSTSNFEPLIPDASPEPEPTSPFNRHRRVALLNNVRPDFGDAGLDWSDKTDRDRSLDGLPLERWTALQLRRCTVQSYNERERLPSFSGEQLQRRWRSVLKSKEKLMDKREDLHRELYDMQEAMGRKADDLEEVKQELESILVLEDELRDLILIADALLK
;
A
#
# COMPACT_ATOMS: atom_id res chain seq x y z
N MET A 1 14.91 59.24 38.27
CA MET A 1 14.95 57.77 38.23
C MET A 1 14.01 57.37 37.11
N ASP A 2 14.55 57.35 35.91
CA ASP A 2 13.83 57.11 34.67
C ASP A 2 13.83 55.61 34.37
N MET A 3 12.64 55.03 34.26
CA MET A 3 12.42 53.67 33.78
C MET A 3 12.18 53.72 32.27
N PRO A 4 12.98 53.04 31.43
CA PRO A 4 12.66 52.94 30.02
C PRO A 4 11.57 51.88 29.78
N ASN A 5 10.64 52.30 28.94
CA ASN A 5 9.50 51.57 28.40
C ASN A 5 10.01 50.49 27.41
N SER A 6 9.91 49.21 27.76
CA SER A 6 10.21 48.09 26.84
C SER A 6 8.91 47.47 26.34
N THR A 7 8.39 48.02 25.25
CA THR A 7 7.41 47.35 24.38
C THR A 7 8.13 46.20 23.66
N SER A 8 7.93 44.98 24.15
CA SER A 8 8.40 43.75 23.48
C SER A 8 7.54 43.49 22.25
N ASN A 9 8.24 43.31 21.12
CA ASN A 9 7.72 43.03 19.81
C ASN A 9 6.86 41.75 19.77
N PHE A 10 5.77 41.83 19.02
CA PHE A 10 5.10 40.70 18.41
C PHE A 10 6.05 40.04 17.41
N GLU A 11 6.34 38.76 17.59
CA GLU A 11 6.81 37.89 16.51
C GLU A 11 5.83 36.71 16.43
N PRO A 12 5.10 36.55 15.31
CA PRO A 12 4.26 35.37 15.13
C PRO A 12 5.15 34.16 14.86
N LEU A 13 5.05 33.13 15.70
CA LEU A 13 5.59 31.80 15.40
C LEU A 13 4.99 31.31 14.08
N ILE A 14 5.78 31.32 13.02
CA ILE A 14 5.54 30.50 11.84
C ILE A 14 6.02 29.10 12.23
N PRO A 15 5.15 28.06 12.26
CA PRO A 15 5.65 26.70 12.30
C PRO A 15 6.22 26.39 10.91
N ASP A 16 7.53 26.54 10.78
CA ASP A 16 8.32 25.94 9.70
C ASP A 16 8.31 24.42 9.91
N ALA A 17 7.21 23.79 9.53
CA ALA A 17 7.13 22.36 9.31
C ALA A 17 7.41 22.10 7.83
N SER A 18 8.60 22.48 7.37
CA SER A 18 9.19 21.82 6.20
C SER A 18 9.33 20.33 6.56
N PRO A 19 8.64 19.40 5.86
CA PRO A 19 8.82 17.99 6.13
C PRO A 19 10.28 17.64 5.85
N GLU A 20 10.99 17.17 6.88
CA GLU A 20 12.36 16.66 6.73
C GLU A 20 12.40 15.65 5.58
N PRO A 21 13.40 15.74 4.68
CA PRO A 21 13.52 14.81 3.59
C PRO A 21 13.82 13.41 4.14
N GLU A 22 12.91 12.47 3.92
CA GLU A 22 13.08 11.08 4.32
C GLU A 22 14.46 10.53 3.93
N PRO A 23 15.09 9.70 4.78
CA PRO A 23 16.42 9.16 4.54
C PRO A 23 16.40 8.33 3.25
N THR A 24 17.02 8.86 2.20
CA THR A 24 17.04 8.18 0.92
C THR A 24 17.88 6.92 1.02
N SER A 25 17.20 5.77 1.10
CA SER A 25 17.80 4.43 1.02
C SER A 25 18.92 4.38 -0.03
N PRO A 26 20.05 3.70 0.24
CA PRO A 26 21.16 3.58 -0.71
C PRO A 26 20.74 3.00 -2.06
N PHE A 27 19.69 2.18 -2.10
CA PHE A 27 19.06 1.70 -3.34
C PHE A 27 18.43 2.83 -4.17
N ASN A 28 17.82 3.83 -3.51
CA ASN A 28 17.25 5.01 -4.17
C ASN A 28 18.31 5.96 -4.72
N ARG A 29 19.54 5.95 -4.19
CA ARG A 29 20.65 6.75 -4.72
C ARG A 29 21.12 6.19 -6.06
N HIS A 30 21.37 4.89 -6.15
CA HIS A 30 21.80 4.22 -7.38
C HIS A 30 20.73 4.33 -8.47
N ARG A 31 19.45 4.12 -8.11
CA ARG A 31 18.33 4.31 -9.03
C ARG A 31 18.24 5.74 -9.56
N ARG A 32 18.40 6.76 -8.70
CA ARG A 32 18.39 8.16 -9.13
C ARG A 32 19.54 8.48 -10.06
N VAL A 33 20.76 8.06 -9.74
CA VAL A 33 21.93 8.26 -10.62
C VAL A 33 21.70 7.60 -11.97
N ALA A 34 21.22 6.35 -12.01
CA ALA A 34 20.91 5.65 -13.25
C ALA A 34 19.79 6.33 -14.06
N LEU A 35 18.75 6.86 -13.40
CA LEU A 35 17.68 7.61 -14.07
C LEU A 35 18.20 8.92 -14.66
N LEU A 36 19.01 9.66 -13.91
CA LEU A 36 19.56 10.95 -14.34
C LEU A 36 20.59 10.80 -15.48
N ASN A 37 21.37 9.73 -15.48
CA ASN A 37 22.34 9.45 -16.55
C ASN A 37 21.68 9.20 -17.92
N ASN A 38 20.40 8.83 -17.92
CA ASN A 38 19.65 8.60 -19.14
C ASN A 38 18.85 9.82 -19.59
N VAL A 39 18.94 10.96 -18.89
CA VAL A 39 18.18 12.16 -19.25
C VAL A 39 18.78 12.85 -20.47
N ARG A 40 17.93 13.35 -21.37
CA ARG A 40 18.36 14.10 -22.57
C ARG A 40 19.13 15.37 -22.17
N PRO A 41 20.20 15.73 -22.88
CA PRO A 41 21.04 16.89 -22.52
C PRO A 41 20.34 18.24 -22.75
N ASP A 42 19.33 18.29 -23.63
CA ASP A 42 18.57 19.50 -23.97
C ASP A 42 17.57 19.93 -22.88
N PHE A 43 17.42 19.16 -21.80
CA PHE A 43 16.45 19.45 -20.73
C PHE A 43 16.70 20.75 -19.98
N GLY A 44 17.97 21.08 -19.72
CA GLY A 44 18.35 22.30 -18.99
C GLY A 44 18.01 23.56 -19.79
N ASP A 45 18.18 23.48 -21.11
CA ASP A 45 17.92 24.59 -22.03
C ASP A 45 16.46 24.66 -22.49
N ALA A 46 15.73 23.55 -22.41
CA ALA A 46 14.33 23.44 -22.86
C ALA A 46 13.33 24.22 -22.00
N GLY A 47 13.77 24.83 -20.88
CA GLY A 47 12.93 25.67 -20.03
C GLY A 47 11.60 24.99 -19.74
N LEU A 48 11.65 23.79 -19.13
CA LEU A 48 10.50 22.92 -18.85
C LEU A 48 9.55 23.53 -17.79
N ASP A 49 9.20 24.82 -17.91
CA ASP A 49 7.95 25.36 -17.43
C ASP A 49 6.90 25.17 -18.52
N TRP A 50 5.82 24.49 -18.20
CA TRP A 50 4.67 24.37 -19.10
C TRP A 50 3.41 24.51 -18.25
N SER A 51 3.27 25.66 -17.60
CA SER A 51 1.99 26.18 -17.15
C SER A 51 1.13 26.45 -18.40
N ASP A 52 0.16 25.57 -18.68
CA ASP A 52 -0.92 25.74 -19.67
C ASP A 52 -0.55 26.34 -21.04
N LYS A 53 0.62 25.98 -21.59
CA LYS A 53 0.94 26.33 -22.98
C LYS A 53 -0.02 25.63 -23.94
N THR A 54 -0.55 26.38 -24.90
CA THR A 54 -1.55 25.95 -25.90
C THR A 54 -1.13 24.71 -26.70
N ASP A 55 0.18 24.50 -26.83
CA ASP A 55 0.79 23.46 -27.66
C ASP A 55 1.14 22.18 -26.88
N ARG A 56 0.72 22.07 -25.61
CA ARG A 56 0.94 20.82 -24.86
C ARG A 56 0.23 19.65 -25.55
N ASP A 57 0.86 18.48 -25.46
CA ASP A 57 0.31 17.24 -26.00
C ASP A 57 -0.91 16.75 -25.19
N ARG A 58 -2.09 17.27 -25.53
CA ARG A 58 -3.37 16.93 -24.90
C ARG A 58 -3.79 15.47 -25.10
N SER A 59 -3.17 14.75 -26.04
CA SER A 59 -3.46 13.32 -26.27
C SER A 59 -3.17 12.46 -25.03
N LEU A 60 -2.38 12.99 -24.10
CA LEU A 60 -1.97 12.31 -22.88
C LEU A 60 -2.97 12.49 -21.73
N ASP A 61 -3.89 13.44 -21.81
CA ASP A 61 -4.79 13.79 -20.68
C ASP A 61 -5.78 12.66 -20.33
N GLY A 62 -6.17 11.85 -21.32
CA GLY A 62 -7.07 10.71 -21.13
C GLY A 62 -6.37 9.39 -20.75
N LEU A 63 -5.05 9.37 -20.65
CA LEU A 63 -4.32 8.13 -20.39
C LEU A 63 -4.37 7.74 -18.91
N PRO A 64 -4.49 6.42 -18.62
CA PRO A 64 -4.27 5.91 -17.27
C PRO A 64 -2.93 6.37 -16.70
N LEU A 65 -2.89 6.61 -15.39
CA LEU A 65 -1.71 7.16 -14.71
C LEU A 65 -0.43 6.42 -15.06
N GLU A 66 -0.44 5.09 -14.97
CA GLU A 66 0.71 4.24 -15.27
C GLU A 66 1.27 4.48 -16.68
N ARG A 67 0.40 4.38 -17.69
CA ARG A 67 0.77 4.57 -19.10
C ARG A 67 1.24 5.99 -19.38
N TRP A 68 0.60 6.98 -18.75
CA TRP A 68 1.03 8.37 -18.82
C TRP A 68 2.45 8.53 -18.27
N THR A 69 2.74 8.05 -17.04
CA THR A 69 4.07 8.15 -16.44
C THR A 69 5.14 7.42 -17.24
N ALA A 70 4.84 6.23 -17.76
CA ALA A 70 5.78 5.46 -18.57
C ALA A 70 6.17 6.20 -19.85
N LEU A 71 5.20 6.80 -20.55
CA LEU A 71 5.45 7.61 -21.74
C LEU A 71 6.25 8.87 -21.43
N GLN A 72 5.93 9.58 -20.34
CA GLN A 72 6.67 10.76 -19.92
C GLN A 72 8.13 10.42 -19.62
N LEU A 73 8.37 9.34 -18.85
CA LEU A 73 9.72 8.87 -18.53
C LEU A 73 10.48 8.44 -19.78
N ARG A 74 9.85 7.74 -20.73
CA ARG A 74 10.48 7.36 -22.01
C ARG A 74 10.93 8.60 -22.78
N ARG A 75 10.06 9.62 -22.91
CA ARG A 75 10.40 10.87 -23.59
C ARG A 75 11.56 11.64 -22.94
N CYS A 76 11.83 11.38 -21.65
CA CYS A 76 13.00 11.92 -20.98
C CYS A 76 14.32 11.22 -21.33
N THR A 77 14.31 10.13 -22.11
CA THR A 77 15.53 9.35 -22.38
C THR A 77 16.35 9.88 -23.55
N VAL A 78 17.69 9.72 -23.48
CA VAL A 78 18.62 9.98 -24.60
C VAL A 78 18.21 9.23 -25.87
N GLN A 79 17.66 8.01 -25.74
CA GLN A 79 17.14 7.26 -26.88
C GLN A 79 16.01 8.02 -27.59
N SER A 80 15.01 8.50 -26.86
CA SER A 80 13.91 9.29 -27.43
C SER A 80 14.39 10.62 -28.04
N TYR A 81 15.49 11.22 -27.53
CA TYR A 81 16.15 12.37 -28.18
C TYR A 81 16.66 11.99 -29.57
N ASN A 82 17.40 10.88 -29.66
CA ASN A 82 17.98 10.40 -30.93
C ASN A 82 16.90 10.02 -31.94
N GLU A 83 15.77 9.49 -31.46
CA GLU A 83 14.57 9.18 -32.27
C GLU A 83 13.75 10.42 -32.66
N ARG A 84 14.16 11.63 -32.23
CA ARG A 84 13.45 12.90 -32.45
C ARG A 84 12.01 12.89 -31.94
N GLU A 85 11.76 12.15 -30.86
CA GLU A 85 10.45 12.17 -30.21
C GLU A 85 10.18 13.53 -29.55
N ARG A 86 8.89 13.83 -29.39
CA ARG A 86 8.41 15.02 -28.67
C ARG A 86 8.97 15.03 -27.25
N LEU A 87 9.21 16.24 -26.74
CA LEU A 87 9.57 16.46 -25.34
C LEU A 87 8.47 15.92 -24.40
N PRO A 88 8.82 15.47 -23.19
CA PRO A 88 7.81 15.18 -22.19
C PRO A 88 7.01 16.45 -21.87
N SER A 89 5.78 16.25 -21.42
CA SER A 89 4.85 17.29 -21.02
C SER A 89 4.26 16.98 -19.65
N PHE A 90 4.81 17.62 -18.63
CA PHE A 90 4.25 17.60 -17.28
C PHE A 90 4.56 18.90 -16.56
N SER A 91 3.64 19.40 -15.74
CA SER A 91 3.92 20.47 -14.79
C SER A 91 4.22 19.92 -13.40
N GLY A 92 4.95 20.69 -12.58
CA GLY A 92 5.19 20.34 -11.19
C GLY A 92 3.88 20.07 -10.43
N GLU A 93 2.85 20.88 -10.67
CA GLU A 93 1.52 20.67 -10.09
C GLU A 93 0.82 19.40 -10.57
N GLN A 94 0.97 19.03 -11.84
CA GLN A 94 0.41 17.78 -12.37
C GLN A 94 1.08 16.57 -11.71
N LEU A 95 2.40 16.59 -11.56
CA LEU A 95 3.14 15.56 -10.85
C LEU A 95 2.72 15.49 -9.38
N GLN A 96 2.60 16.63 -8.70
CA GLN A 96 2.15 16.69 -7.31
C GLN A 96 0.71 16.17 -7.14
N ARG A 97 -0.21 16.53 -8.05
CA ARG A 97 -1.60 16.01 -8.03
C ARG A 97 -1.63 14.50 -8.22
N ARG A 98 -0.89 13.99 -9.20
CA ARG A 98 -0.79 12.56 -9.47
C ARG A 98 -0.14 11.81 -8.29
N TRP A 99 0.93 12.36 -7.71
CA TRP A 99 1.59 11.82 -6.53
C TRP A 99 0.63 11.72 -5.33
N ARG A 100 -0.11 12.79 -5.03
CA ARG A 100 -1.14 12.79 -3.97
C ARG A 100 -2.21 11.73 -4.23
N SER A 101 -2.65 11.56 -5.47
CA SER A 101 -3.61 10.51 -5.83
C SER A 101 -3.05 9.11 -5.58
N VAL A 102 -1.77 8.87 -5.86
CA VAL A 102 -1.09 7.60 -5.58
C VAL A 102 -1.02 7.36 -4.08
N LEU A 103 -0.59 8.36 -3.30
CA LEU A 103 -0.51 8.26 -1.84
C LEU A 103 -1.86 7.92 -1.22
N LYS A 104 -2.93 8.62 -1.61
CA LYS A 104 -4.29 8.34 -1.14
C LYS A 104 -4.76 6.93 -1.52
N SER A 105 -4.43 6.48 -2.73
CA SER A 105 -4.79 5.13 -3.17
C SER A 105 -4.01 4.06 -2.41
N LYS A 106 -2.72 4.32 -2.13
CA LYS A 106 -1.86 3.44 -1.33
C LYS A 106 -2.41 3.31 0.09
N GLU A 107 -2.73 4.42 0.74
CA GLU A 107 -3.33 4.45 2.09
C GLU A 107 -4.60 3.60 2.14
N LYS A 108 -5.57 3.88 1.24
CA LYS A 108 -6.81 3.09 1.15
C LYS A 108 -6.56 1.58 0.96
N LEU A 109 -5.56 1.21 0.16
CA LEU A 109 -5.21 -0.20 -0.06
C LEU A 109 -4.51 -0.82 1.15
N MET A 110 -3.73 -0.03 1.92
CA MET A 110 -3.13 -0.47 3.17
C MET A 110 -4.21 -0.73 4.22
N ASP A 111 -5.17 0.17 4.37
CA ASP A 111 -6.31 0.01 5.29
C ASP A 111 -7.10 -1.26 4.92
N LYS A 112 -7.48 -1.39 3.64
CA LYS A 112 -8.20 -2.58 3.16
C LYS A 112 -7.41 -3.87 3.37
N ARG A 113 -6.09 -3.84 3.21
CA ARG A 113 -5.24 -5.01 3.48
C ARG A 113 -5.26 -5.37 4.97
N GLU A 114 -5.22 -4.37 5.85
CA GLU A 114 -5.31 -4.59 7.29
C GLU A 114 -6.67 -5.16 7.70
N ASP A 115 -7.77 -4.63 7.16
CA ASP A 115 -9.12 -5.17 7.37
C ASP A 115 -9.20 -6.65 6.94
N LEU A 116 -8.72 -6.96 5.74
CA LEU A 116 -8.71 -8.35 5.24
C LEU A 116 -7.83 -9.28 6.09
N HIS A 117 -6.68 -8.80 6.61
CA HIS A 117 -5.88 -9.60 7.52
C HIS A 117 -6.59 -9.86 8.85
N ARG A 118 -7.34 -8.88 9.36
CA ARG A 118 -8.15 -9.05 10.57
C ARG A 118 -9.25 -10.08 10.34
N GLU A 119 -10.00 -9.97 9.24
CA GLU A 119 -11.02 -10.95 8.87
C GLU A 119 -10.45 -12.37 8.74
N LEU A 120 -9.27 -12.53 8.12
CA LEU A 120 -8.61 -13.83 8.02
C LEU A 120 -8.23 -14.39 9.39
N TYR A 121 -7.74 -13.54 10.29
CA TYR A 121 -7.39 -13.96 11.65
C TYR A 121 -8.62 -14.43 12.43
N ASP A 122 -9.72 -13.68 12.37
CA ASP A 122 -10.97 -14.03 13.04
C ASP A 122 -11.55 -15.36 12.51
N MET A 123 -11.49 -15.56 11.18
CA MET A 123 -11.90 -16.84 10.57
C MET A 123 -11.01 -18.00 11.02
N GLN A 124 -9.71 -17.79 11.14
CA GLN A 124 -8.77 -18.81 11.60
C GLN A 124 -9.06 -19.20 13.06
N GLU A 125 -9.34 -18.23 13.93
CA GLU A 125 -9.73 -18.50 15.32
C GLU A 125 -11.07 -19.26 15.41
N ALA A 126 -12.05 -18.89 14.58
CA ALA A 126 -13.33 -19.59 14.52
C ALA A 126 -13.18 -21.04 14.03
N MET A 127 -12.32 -21.28 13.02
CA MET A 127 -11.99 -22.63 12.56
C MET A 127 -11.29 -23.45 13.64
N GLY A 128 -10.38 -22.83 14.41
CA GLY A 128 -9.72 -23.48 15.55
C GLY A 128 -10.73 -24.00 16.57
N ARG A 129 -11.64 -23.13 17.03
CA ARG A 129 -12.72 -23.51 17.95
C ARG A 129 -13.59 -24.65 17.41
N LYS A 130 -13.93 -24.61 16.12
CA LYS A 130 -14.73 -25.67 15.49
C LYS A 130 -13.98 -26.99 15.35
N ALA A 131 -12.65 -26.96 15.22
CA ALA A 131 -11.83 -28.16 15.24
C ALA A 131 -11.79 -28.78 16.64
N ASP A 132 -11.68 -27.94 17.68
CA ASP A 132 -11.74 -28.39 19.07
C ASP A 132 -13.10 -29.02 19.39
N ASP A 133 -14.21 -28.35 19.03
CA ASP A 133 -15.58 -28.88 19.19
C ASP A 133 -15.74 -30.24 18.49
N LEU A 134 -15.18 -30.39 17.28
CA LEU A 134 -15.26 -31.64 16.51
C LEU A 134 -14.51 -32.77 17.20
N GLU A 135 -13.37 -32.48 17.82
CA GLU A 135 -12.57 -33.46 18.52
C GLU A 135 -13.26 -33.93 19.80
N GLU A 136 -13.89 -33.03 20.55
CA GLU A 136 -14.73 -33.37 21.71
C GLU A 136 -15.87 -34.31 21.31
N VAL A 137 -16.61 -33.98 20.25
CA VAL A 137 -17.71 -34.83 19.76
C VAL A 137 -17.22 -36.22 19.32
N LYS A 138 -16.03 -36.31 18.71
CA LYS A 138 -15.45 -37.61 18.34
C LYS A 138 -15.14 -38.46 19.55
N GLN A 139 -14.55 -37.87 20.60
CA GLN A 139 -14.21 -38.57 21.83
C GLN A 139 -15.48 -39.07 22.55
N GLU A 140 -16.51 -38.24 22.63
CA GLU A 140 -17.80 -38.64 23.19
C GLU A 140 -18.43 -39.78 22.38
N LEU A 141 -18.42 -39.68 21.05
CA LEU A 141 -18.96 -40.72 20.18
C LEU A 141 -18.20 -42.06 20.35
N GLU A 142 -16.88 -42.03 20.40
CA GLU A 142 -16.07 -43.22 20.63
C GLU A 142 -16.40 -43.87 21.98
N SER A 143 -16.53 -43.06 23.04
CA SER A 143 -16.96 -43.56 24.36
C SER A 143 -18.33 -44.20 24.33
N ILE A 144 -19.30 -43.64 23.59
CA ILE A 144 -20.64 -44.20 23.46
C ILE A 144 -20.63 -45.52 22.70
N LEU A 145 -19.85 -45.61 21.61
CA LEU A 145 -19.74 -46.84 20.82
C LEU A 145 -19.15 -47.99 21.66
N VAL A 146 -18.12 -47.72 22.47
CA VAL A 146 -17.58 -48.72 23.40
C VAL A 146 -18.63 -49.17 24.40
N LEU A 147 -19.38 -48.23 25.00
CA LEU A 147 -20.43 -48.57 25.97
C LEU A 147 -21.58 -49.36 25.32
N GLU A 148 -21.95 -49.03 24.08
CA GLU A 148 -22.96 -49.77 23.31
C GLU A 148 -22.55 -51.24 23.13
N ASP A 149 -21.31 -51.48 22.72
CA ASP A 149 -20.77 -52.83 22.55
C ASP A 149 -20.74 -53.60 23.89
N GLU A 150 -20.29 -52.97 24.98
CA GLU A 150 -20.29 -53.58 26.32
C GLU A 150 -21.71 -53.95 26.80
N LEU A 151 -22.69 -53.05 26.62
CA LEU A 151 -24.08 -53.31 26.98
C LEU A 151 -24.68 -54.44 26.14
N ARG A 152 -24.32 -54.50 24.86
CA ARG A 152 -24.76 -55.58 23.96
C ARG A 152 -24.26 -56.94 24.45
N ASP A 153 -23.01 -57.03 24.85
CA ASP A 153 -22.42 -58.24 25.41
C ASP A 153 -23.09 -58.65 26.74
N LEU A 154 -23.36 -57.68 27.62
CA LEU A 154 -24.06 -57.94 28.89
C LEU A 154 -25.49 -58.45 28.68
N ILE A 155 -26.22 -57.92 27.70
CA ILE A 155 -27.57 -58.40 27.33
C ILE A 155 -27.49 -59.86 26.88
N LEU A 156 -26.52 -60.22 26.02
CA LEU A 156 -26.34 -61.59 25.54
C LEU A 156 -26.07 -62.57 26.69
N ILE A 157 -25.24 -62.17 27.67
CA ILE A 157 -24.94 -62.98 28.86
C ILE A 157 -26.20 -63.14 29.72
N ALA A 158 -26.94 -62.06 29.98
CA ALA A 158 -28.16 -62.10 30.78
C ALA A 158 -29.22 -63.03 30.16
N ASP A 159 -29.42 -62.96 28.84
CA ASP A 159 -30.36 -63.80 28.10
C ASP A 159 -29.96 -65.30 28.15
N ALA A 160 -28.67 -65.61 28.20
CA ALA A 160 -28.18 -66.98 28.33
C ALA A 160 -28.43 -67.58 29.72
N LEU A 161 -28.40 -66.76 30.77
CA LEU A 161 -28.62 -67.19 32.15
C LEU A 161 -30.10 -67.41 32.50
N LEU A 162 -31.03 -66.87 31.71
CA LEU A 162 -32.47 -67.00 31.91
C LEU A 162 -33.10 -68.23 31.23
N LYS A 163 -32.31 -69.03 30.51
CA LYS A 163 -32.72 -70.28 29.85
C LYS A 163 -32.32 -71.50 30.67
#